data_AF-A0A352UGV2-F1
#
_entry.id   AF-A0A352UGV2-F1
#
_cell.length_a   1.000
_cell.length_b   1.000
_cell.length_c   1.000
_cell.angle_alpha   90.00
_cell.angle_beta   90.00
_cell.angle_gamma   90.00
#
_symmetry.space_group_name_H-M   'P 1'
#
loop_
_entity.id
_entity.type
_entity.pdbx_description
1 polymer ?
#
loop_
_entity_poly.entity_id
_entity_poly.type
_entity_poly.pdbx_seq_one_letter_code
_entity_poly.pdbx_strand_id
1 'polypeptide(L)'
;MQNLGPVVREALTIDMVVDITTIGRKTGQPRRIEIWAHNLEERLIQTASPGRRSWYANMLETPKITLHLKGEVKADLAATVRPILDESERRDVLTRLNAASAFRQSQNMDVEEWVRNSCLVELSVE
;
A
#
# COMPACT_ATOMS: atom_id res chain seq x y z
N MET A 1 4.66 -4.54 -17.78
CA MET A 1 4.16 -3.15 -17.83
C MET A 1 2.65 -3.18 -17.68
N GLN A 2 2.11 -2.72 -16.56
CA GLN A 2 0.66 -2.53 -16.38
C GLN A 2 0.20 -1.40 -17.29
N ASN A 3 -0.94 -1.54 -17.96
CA ASN A 3 -1.43 -0.58 -18.96
C ASN A 3 -2.40 0.42 -18.31
N LEU A 4 -1.95 1.12 -17.26
CA LEU A 4 -2.74 2.19 -16.66
C LEU A 4 -2.90 3.34 -17.65
N GLY A 5 -4.13 3.84 -17.77
CA GLY A 5 -4.42 5.04 -18.56
C GLY A 5 -3.61 6.24 -18.05
N PRO A 6 -3.25 7.20 -18.92
CA PRO A 6 -2.35 8.31 -18.59
C PRO A 6 -2.85 9.14 -17.39
N VAL A 7 -4.16 9.38 -17.31
CA VAL A 7 -4.80 10.11 -16.20
C VAL A 7 -4.60 9.41 -14.86
N VAL A 8 -4.66 8.08 -14.84
CA VAL A 8 -4.44 7.31 -13.60
C VAL A 8 -2.99 7.41 -13.17
N ARG A 9 -2.04 7.36 -14.12
CA ARG A 9 -0.60 7.50 -13.82
C ARG A 9 -0.29 8.88 -13.22
N GLU A 10 -0.85 9.93 -13.78
CA GLU A 10 -0.68 11.31 -13.28
C GLU A 10 -1.25 11.48 -11.87
N ALA A 11 -2.29 10.71 -11.52
CA ALA A 11 -2.87 10.71 -10.18
C ALA A 11 -2.00 10.00 -9.12
N LEU A 12 -1.05 9.16 -9.54
CA LEU A 12 -0.20 8.41 -8.61
C LEU A 12 0.93 9.28 -8.08
N THR A 13 0.73 9.89 -6.91
CA THR A 13 1.73 10.72 -6.23
C THR A 13 2.53 9.93 -5.20
N ILE A 14 3.63 10.50 -4.72
CA ILE A 14 4.50 9.85 -3.72
C ILE A 14 3.76 9.51 -2.43
N ASP A 15 2.80 10.34 -2.07
CA ASP A 15 1.90 10.16 -0.95
C ASP A 15 0.47 10.39 -1.42
N MET A 16 -0.39 9.43 -1.15
CA MET A 16 -1.81 9.47 -1.46
C MET A 16 -2.62 8.97 -0.27
N VAL A 17 -3.72 9.65 0.04
CA VAL A 17 -4.78 9.11 0.88
C VAL A 17 -5.82 8.46 -0.03
N VAL A 18 -6.01 7.16 0.14
CA VAL A 18 -6.89 6.30 -0.67
C VAL A 18 -7.85 5.54 0.22
N ASP A 19 -8.91 4.98 -0.35
CA ASP A 19 -9.52 3.81 0.31
C ASP A 19 -8.99 2.52 -0.31
N ILE A 20 -9.03 1.46 0.48
CA ILE A 20 -8.96 0.09 -0.02
C ILE A 20 -10.19 -0.69 0.41
N THR A 21 -10.67 -1.57 -0.46
CA THR A 21 -11.63 -2.61 -0.10
C THR A 21 -10.94 -3.97 -0.13
N THR A 22 -10.87 -4.63 1.03
CA THR A 22 -10.33 -5.99 1.21
C THR A 22 -11.46 -6.96 1.54
N ILE A 23 -11.23 -8.28 1.40
CA ILE A 23 -12.17 -9.30 1.86
C ILE A 23 -11.81 -9.73 3.28
N GLY A 24 -12.75 -9.62 4.22
CA GLY A 24 -12.53 -10.00 5.60
C GLY A 24 -12.26 -11.49 5.75
N ARG A 25 -11.01 -11.90 6.06
CA ARG A 25 -10.59 -13.32 6.08
C ARG A 25 -11.43 -14.23 6.99
N LYS A 26 -12.06 -13.69 8.03
CA LYS A 26 -12.95 -14.43 8.94
C LYS A 26 -14.42 -14.38 8.52
N THR A 27 -14.83 -13.36 7.77
CA THR A 27 -16.25 -13.05 7.54
C THR A 27 -16.67 -13.19 6.08
N GLY A 28 -15.74 -13.25 5.13
CA GLY A 28 -16.02 -13.18 3.69
C GLY A 28 -16.55 -11.83 3.19
N GLN A 29 -16.90 -10.92 4.09
CA GLN A 29 -17.49 -9.62 3.76
C GLN A 29 -16.44 -8.58 3.32
N PRO A 30 -16.77 -7.69 2.36
CA PRO A 30 -15.95 -6.53 2.01
C PRO A 30 -15.68 -5.62 3.22
N ARG A 31 -14.45 -5.12 3.34
CA ARG A 31 -14.00 -4.19 4.39
C ARG A 31 -13.29 -3.01 3.74
N ARG A 32 -13.92 -1.84 3.83
CA ARG A 32 -13.39 -0.57 3.33
C ARG A 32 -12.74 0.23 4.44
N ILE A 33 -11.52 0.71 4.22
CA ILE A 33 -10.82 1.62 5.11
C ILE A 33 -10.09 2.71 4.32
N GLU A 34 -9.88 3.86 4.95
CA GLU A 34 -8.96 4.88 4.45
C GLU A 34 -7.54 4.58 4.93
N ILE A 35 -6.56 4.69 4.04
CA ILE A 35 -5.15 4.40 4.30
C ILE A 35 -4.24 5.19 3.36
N TRP A 36 -2.96 5.28 3.70
CA TRP A 36 -1.94 5.82 2.82
C TRP A 36 -1.49 4.79 1.78
N ALA A 37 -1.17 5.27 0.59
CA ALA A 37 -0.45 4.55 -0.45
C ALA A 37 0.65 5.46 -1.00
N HIS A 38 1.73 4.84 -1.50
CA HIS A 38 2.92 5.55 -1.93
C HIS A 38 3.34 5.09 -3.32
N ASN A 39 3.48 6.00 -4.26
CA ASN A 39 4.09 5.70 -5.55
C ASN A 39 5.60 5.94 -5.48
N LEU A 40 6.38 4.88 -5.34
CA LEU A 40 7.84 4.91 -5.38
C LEU A 40 8.31 4.41 -6.76
N GLU A 41 8.57 5.33 -7.69
CA GLU A 41 9.08 4.98 -9.03
C GLU A 41 8.20 3.92 -9.73
N GLU A 42 6.89 4.17 -9.82
CA GLU A 42 5.86 3.26 -10.36
C GLU A 42 5.56 2.01 -9.51
N ARG A 43 6.17 1.88 -8.33
CA ARG A 43 5.83 0.85 -7.35
C ARG A 43 4.82 1.40 -6.35
N LEU A 44 3.60 0.89 -6.40
CA LEU A 44 2.57 1.25 -5.42
C LEU A 44 2.77 0.48 -4.13
N ILE A 45 3.26 1.16 -3.10
CA ILE A 45 3.55 0.58 -1.79
C ILE A 45 2.44 0.96 -0.80
N GLN A 46 1.97 -0.01 -0.02
CA GLN A 46 1.18 0.26 1.18
C GLN A 46 1.91 -0.29 2.40
N THR A 47 2.02 0.55 3.42
CA THR A 47 2.68 0.18 4.67
C THR A 47 1.95 0.74 5.89
N ALA A 48 2.20 0.14 7.04
CA ALA A 48 1.81 0.68 8.33
C ALA A 48 2.85 0.32 9.39
N SER A 49 2.90 1.14 10.44
CA SER A 49 3.76 0.93 11.60
C SER A 49 3.62 -0.49 12.16
N PRO A 50 4.68 -1.00 12.80
CA PRO A 50 4.67 -2.29 13.47
C PRO A 50 3.38 -2.63 14.22
N GLY A 51 2.97 -3.89 14.10
CA GLY A 51 1.82 -4.44 14.79
C GLY A 51 0.72 -4.96 13.87
N ARG A 52 -0.33 -5.48 14.49
CA ARG A 52 -1.40 -6.19 13.76
C ARG A 52 -2.31 -5.19 13.06
N ARG A 53 -2.63 -5.46 11.79
CA ARG A 53 -3.64 -4.73 11.02
C ARG A 53 -4.57 -5.71 10.33
N SER A 54 -5.87 -5.54 10.51
CA SER A 54 -6.87 -6.43 9.91
C SER A 54 -6.83 -6.40 8.39
N TRP A 55 -6.61 -5.23 7.78
CA TRP A 55 -6.51 -5.10 6.33
C TRP A 55 -5.32 -5.90 5.77
N TYR A 56 -4.17 -5.89 6.46
CA TYR A 56 -2.99 -6.64 6.02
C TYR A 56 -3.26 -8.14 6.12
N ALA A 57 -3.82 -8.60 7.23
CA ALA A 57 -4.20 -10.00 7.39
C ALA A 57 -5.26 -10.45 6.36
N ASN A 58 -6.17 -9.56 5.96
CA ASN A 58 -7.11 -9.83 4.88
C ASN A 58 -6.40 -10.00 3.53
N MET A 59 -5.46 -9.11 3.20
CA MET A 59 -4.68 -9.19 1.95
C MET A 59 -3.80 -10.43 1.87
N LEU A 60 -3.24 -10.90 2.99
CA LEU A 60 -2.46 -12.13 3.02
C LEU A 60 -3.30 -13.38 2.67
N GLU A 61 -4.59 -13.37 3.00
CA GLU A 61 -5.52 -14.46 2.69
C GLU A 61 -6.11 -14.31 1.28
N THR A 62 -6.53 -13.09 0.92
CA THR A 62 -7.17 -12.78 -0.36
C THR A 62 -6.47 -11.55 -0.96
N PRO A 63 -5.49 -11.75 -1.86
CA PRO A 63 -4.65 -10.68 -2.38
C PRO A 63 -5.35 -9.78 -3.42
N LYS A 64 -6.61 -10.07 -3.77
CA LYS A 64 -7.40 -9.25 -4.68
C LYS A 64 -8.15 -8.19 -3.89
N ILE A 65 -7.91 -6.93 -4.22
CA ILE A 65 -8.52 -5.77 -3.55
C ILE A 65 -9.05 -4.78 -4.58
N THR A 66 -9.80 -3.79 -4.11
CA THR A 66 -10.06 -2.56 -4.87
C THR A 66 -9.32 -1.40 -4.23
N LEU A 67 -8.53 -0.67 -5.02
CA LEU A 67 -7.90 0.60 -4.65
C LEU A 67 -8.80 1.74 -5.15
N HIS A 68 -9.23 2.61 -4.25
CA HIS A 68 -10.09 3.74 -4.58
C HIS A 68 -9.29 5.05 -4.50
N LEU A 69 -9.00 5.64 -5.66
CA LEU A 69 -8.40 6.98 -5.72
C LEU A 69 -9.46 8.02 -5.35
N LYS A 70 -9.09 8.98 -4.49
CA LYS A 70 -10.01 10.02 -3.97
C LYS A 70 -9.63 11.46 -4.32
N GLY A 71 -8.44 11.67 -4.87
CA GLY A 71 -7.92 12.98 -5.20
C GLY A 71 -8.64 13.62 -6.39
N GLU A 72 -7.90 14.39 -7.18
CA GLU A 72 -8.43 15.02 -8.40
C GLU A 72 -8.99 13.97 -9.38
N VAL A 73 -8.31 12.82 -9.47
CA VAL A 73 -8.78 11.65 -10.20
C VAL A 73 -9.46 10.68 -9.23
N LYS A 74 -10.73 10.39 -9.51
CA LYS A 74 -11.51 9.38 -8.79
C LYS A 74 -11.65 8.15 -9.66
N ALA A 75 -11.16 7.02 -9.17
CA ALA A 75 -11.18 5.75 -9.88
C ALA A 75 -11.19 4.57 -8.90
N ASP A 76 -11.91 3.52 -9.27
CA ASP A 76 -11.89 2.24 -8.58
C ASP A 76 -11.05 1.28 -9.42
N LEU A 77 -9.86 0.94 -8.91
CA LEU A 77 -8.88 0.12 -9.60
C LEU A 77 -8.87 -1.27 -8.97
N ALA A 78 -9.05 -2.31 -9.78
CA ALA A 78 -8.74 -3.67 -9.34
C ALA A 78 -7.23 -3.74 -9.08
N ALA A 79 -6.84 -4.33 -7.96
CA ALA A 79 -5.43 -4.50 -7.63
C ALA A 79 -5.13 -5.87 -7.03
N THR A 80 -3.95 -6.38 -7.33
CA THR A 80 -3.37 -7.57 -6.71
C THR A 80 -2.25 -7.17 -5.77
N VAL A 81 -2.25 -7.77 -4.58
CA VAL A 81 -1.30 -7.50 -3.50
C VAL A 81 -0.19 -8.54 -3.49
N ARG A 82 1.06 -8.09 -3.41
CA ARG A 82 2.23 -8.91 -3.10
C ARG A 82 2.83 -8.48 -1.75
N PRO A 83 2.85 -9.35 -0.74
CA PRO A 83 3.59 -9.08 0.49
C PRO A 83 5.09 -9.02 0.22
N ILE A 84 5.75 -7.98 0.75
CA ILE A 84 7.22 -7.86 0.69
C ILE A 84 7.78 -8.49 1.97
N LEU A 85 8.31 -9.71 1.84
CA LEU A 85 8.77 -10.53 2.97
C LEU A 85 10.29 -10.59 3.10
N ASP A 86 11.03 -10.51 1.99
CA ASP A 86 12.48 -10.53 2.00
C ASP A 86 13.04 -9.32 2.74
N GLU A 87 13.92 -9.54 3.73
CA GLU A 87 14.42 -8.46 4.58
C GLU A 87 15.23 -7.42 3.81
N SER A 88 15.97 -7.82 2.77
CA SER A 88 16.73 -6.88 1.95
C SER A 88 15.77 -5.99 1.16
N GLU A 89 14.77 -6.58 0.50
CA GLU A 89 13.75 -5.81 -0.24
C GLU A 89 12.97 -4.88 0.70
N ARG A 90 12.59 -5.37 1.88
CA ARG A 90 11.90 -4.55 2.90
C ARG A 90 12.74 -3.34 3.28
N ARG A 91 14.03 -3.55 3.56
CA ARG A 91 14.96 -2.48 3.96
C ARG A 91 15.13 -1.46 2.84
N ASP A 92 15.29 -1.91 1.60
CA ASP A 92 15.42 -1.02 0.45
C ASP A 92 14.17 -0.15 0.27
N VAL A 93 12.99 -0.76 0.28
CA VAL A 93 11.71 -0.05 0.09
C VAL A 93 11.45 0.92 1.24
N LEU A 94 11.64 0.48 2.49
CA LEU A 94 11.42 1.33 3.67
C LEU A 94 12.42 2.48 3.75
N THR A 95 13.68 2.26 3.35
CA THR A 95 14.69 3.33 3.28
C THR A 95 14.31 4.39 2.26
N ARG A 96 13.90 3.98 1.05
CA ARG A 96 13.43 4.91 0.01
C ARG A 96 12.18 5.66 0.45
N LEU A 97 11.22 4.95 1.05
CA LEU A 97 10.00 5.56 1.58
C LEU A 97 10.33 6.60 2.65
N ASN A 98 11.22 6.26 3.59
CA ASN A 98 11.68 7.16 4.65
C ASN A 98 12.41 8.40 4.11
N ALA A 99 13.06 8.30 2.95
CA ALA A 99 13.71 9.43 2.32
C ALA A 99 12.73 10.36 1.58
N ALA A 100 11.65 9.80 1.02
CA ALA A 100 10.86 10.50 0.00
C ALA A 100 9.43 10.87 0.45
N SER A 101 8.87 10.19 1.44
CA SER A 101 7.49 10.37 1.89
C SER A 101 7.36 11.27 3.12
N ALA A 102 6.36 12.16 3.11
CA ALA A 102 5.97 12.96 4.28
C ALA A 102 5.31 12.09 5.37
N PHE A 103 4.83 10.89 5.04
CA PHE A 103 4.31 9.91 6.00
C PHE A 103 5.29 9.62 7.12
N ARG A 104 6.60 9.62 6.84
CA ARG A 104 7.67 9.52 7.84
C ARG A 104 7.45 10.45 9.02
N GLN A 105 7.15 11.73 8.76
CA GLN A 105 7.06 12.74 9.80
C GLN A 105 5.92 12.43 10.79
N SER A 106 4.85 11.79 10.31
CA SER A 106 3.73 11.37 11.15
C SER A 106 4.01 10.11 11.97
N GLN A 107 4.98 9.29 11.57
CA GLN A 107 5.21 7.96 12.16
C GLN A 107 6.56 7.82 12.88
N ASN A 108 7.47 8.79 12.77
CA ASN A 108 8.83 8.73 13.34
C ASN A 108 9.52 7.37 13.07
N MET A 109 9.57 6.98 11.79
CA MET A 109 9.95 5.64 11.33
C MET A 109 11.41 5.26 11.70
N ASP A 110 11.57 4.22 12.52
CA ASP A 110 12.83 3.44 12.63
C ASP A 110 12.81 2.34 11.56
N VAL A 111 13.68 2.46 10.56
CA VAL A 111 13.74 1.53 9.43
C VAL A 111 13.94 0.09 9.89
N GLU A 112 14.80 -0.17 10.86
CA GLU A 112 15.12 -1.54 11.27
C GLU A 112 13.96 -2.18 12.04
N GLU A 113 13.24 -1.41 12.85
CA GLU A 113 12.02 -1.89 13.50
C GLU A 113 10.93 -2.23 12.46
N TRP A 114 10.77 -1.36 11.46
CA TRP A 114 9.79 -1.55 10.39
C TRP A 114 10.14 -2.73 9.49
N VAL A 115 11.42 -2.93 9.17
CA VAL A 115 11.89 -4.12 8.45
C VAL A 115 11.40 -5.37 9.18
N ARG A 116 11.49 -5.46 10.50
CA ARG A 116 11.06 -6.66 11.22
C ARG A 116 9.54 -6.83 11.30
N ASN A 117 8.81 -5.73 11.54
CA ASN A 117 7.46 -5.85 12.10
C ASN A 117 6.37 -5.06 11.37
N SER A 118 6.72 -4.22 10.40
CA SER A 118 5.73 -3.42 9.65
C SER A 118 4.90 -4.28 8.71
N CYS A 119 3.67 -3.83 8.46
CA CYS A 119 2.92 -4.29 7.29
C CYS A 119 3.58 -3.67 6.05
N LEU A 120 3.92 -4.46 5.04
CA LEU A 120 4.49 -3.93 3.80
C LEU A 120 4.04 -4.79 2.61
N VAL A 121 3.37 -4.14 1.67
CA VAL A 121 2.90 -4.78 0.44
C VAL A 121 3.14 -3.88 -0.76
N GLU A 122 3.29 -4.50 -1.92
CA GLU A 122 3.23 -3.84 -3.22
C GLU A 122 1.90 -4.16 -3.90
N LEU A 123 1.30 -3.16 -4.54
CA LEU A 123 0.09 -3.28 -5.34
C LEU A 123 0.43 -3.29 -6.82
N SER A 124 -0.27 -4.14 -7.56
CA SER A 124 -0.32 -4.12 -9.02
C SER A 124 -1.75 -3.83 -9.44
N VAL A 125 -1.98 -2.71 -10.12
CA VAL A 125 -3.30 -2.23 -10.54
C VAL A 125 -3.57 -2.61 -12.01
N GLU A 126 -4.82 -2.90 -12.32
CA GLU A 126 -5.31 -3.25 -13.67
C GLU A 126 -5.97 -2.06 -14.37
#